data_AF-A0A7G1IK55-F1
#
_entry.id   AF-A0A7G1IK55-F1
#
_cell.length_a   1.000
_cell.length_b   1.000
_cell.length_c   1.000
_cell.angle_alpha   90.00
_cell.angle_beta   90.00
_cell.angle_gamma   90.00
#
_symmetry.space_group_name_H-M   'P 1'
#
loop_
_entity.id
_entity.type
_entity.pdbx_description
1 polymer ?
#
loop_
_entity_poly.entity_id
_entity_poly.type
_entity_poly.pdbx_seq_one_letter_code
_entity_poly.pdbx_strand_id
1 'polypeptide(L)'
;MYVDAVSVEPDNNDVESLGLLDHLDGRARQERAELINWLLDRGFDVDQIRDAFIPMLLPANRAIGDDGTTVSAREISESSGVSLELLQRLHRAAGLVRVYDPDSPLRSRADAEAVLNAARLVDLGLDPARVGLVVRLLVEGLTGPAVALRRAALQASLSPGATELELAKAFEHLARQAEPLLGPMVDDLLRLVLRHSFETEAINVAERAAGTLPGARDVAVAFADLVGFTRLGSSCRRTTWD
;
A
#
# COMPACT_ATOMS: atom_id res chain seq x y z
N MET A 1 -22.55 29.99 45.11
CA MET A 1 -23.31 28.84 44.61
C MET A 1 -22.41 28.18 43.58
N TYR A 2 -21.59 27.23 44.01
CA TYR A 2 -20.69 26.47 43.13
C TYR A 2 -21.56 25.44 42.41
N VAL A 3 -21.63 25.53 41.08
CA VAL A 3 -22.28 24.51 40.27
C VAL A 3 -21.15 23.60 39.80
N ASP A 4 -21.14 22.37 40.32
CA ASP A 4 -20.25 21.31 39.88
C ASP A 4 -20.43 21.12 38.37
N ALA A 5 -19.32 21.28 37.64
CA ALA A 5 -19.22 20.77 36.29
C ALA A 5 -19.12 19.25 36.41
N VAL A 6 -20.24 18.56 36.13
CA VAL A 6 -20.23 17.11 35.91
C VAL A 6 -19.37 16.88 34.67
N SER A 7 -18.14 16.46 34.90
CA SER A 7 -17.29 15.83 33.88
C SER A 7 -18.00 14.55 33.44
N VAL A 8 -18.66 14.61 32.29
CA VAL A 8 -19.12 13.43 31.58
C VAL A 8 -17.87 12.73 31.05
N GLU A 9 -17.42 11.70 31.77
CA GLU A 9 -16.48 10.72 31.20
C GLU A 9 -17.16 10.12 29.96
N PRO A 10 -16.46 10.03 28.81
CA PRO A 10 -17.03 9.40 27.62
C PRO A 10 -17.39 7.95 27.97
N ASP A 11 -18.58 7.53 27.53
CA ASP A 11 -19.28 6.33 27.95
C ASP A 11 -18.51 5.04 27.61
N ASN A 12 -17.57 4.67 28.48
CA ASN A 12 -16.76 3.47 28.33
C ASN A 12 -17.60 2.17 28.40
N ASN A 13 -18.89 2.27 28.79
CA ASN A 13 -19.80 1.13 28.81
C ASN A 13 -20.25 0.69 27.41
N ASP A 14 -20.12 1.54 26.38
CA ASP A 14 -20.52 1.17 25.01
C ASP A 14 -19.49 0.23 24.37
N VAL A 15 -18.19 0.51 24.53
CA VAL A 15 -17.10 -0.28 23.93
C VAL A 15 -17.00 -1.70 24.49
N GLU A 16 -17.22 -1.86 25.80
CA GLU A 16 -17.19 -3.18 26.47
C GLU A 16 -18.24 -4.15 25.90
N SER A 17 -19.32 -3.64 25.29
CA SER A 17 -20.38 -4.45 24.68
C SER A 17 -20.08 -4.91 23.25
N LEU A 18 -19.06 -4.35 22.59
CA LEU A 18 -18.80 -4.55 21.15
C LEU A 18 -18.02 -5.83 20.82
N GLY A 19 -17.51 -6.54 21.83
CA GLY A 19 -16.65 -7.73 21.68
C GLY A 19 -15.26 -7.43 21.10
N LEU A 20 -14.91 -6.15 20.89
CA LEU A 20 -13.63 -5.73 20.31
C LEU A 20 -12.44 -5.83 21.29
N LEU A 21 -12.73 -6.07 22.56
CA LEU A 21 -11.76 -6.22 23.65
C LEU A 21 -11.56 -7.69 24.02
N ASP A 22 -12.20 -8.62 23.33
CA ASP A 22 -12.12 -10.04 23.64
C ASP A 22 -10.66 -10.52 23.58
N HIS A 23 -10.29 -11.39 24.52
CA HIS A 23 -8.92 -11.92 24.68
C HIS A 23 -7.85 -10.93 25.15
N LEU A 24 -8.23 -9.70 25.55
CA LEU A 24 -7.32 -8.74 26.16
C LEU A 24 -7.61 -8.55 27.65
N ASP A 25 -6.53 -8.53 28.44
CA ASP A 25 -6.56 -8.36 29.89
C ASP A 25 -5.65 -7.21 30.35
N GLY A 26 -5.98 -6.65 31.53
CA GLY A 26 -5.16 -5.65 32.21
C GLY A 26 -4.86 -4.41 31.36
N ARG A 27 -3.59 -3.99 31.32
CA ARG A 27 -3.17 -2.77 30.62
C ARG A 27 -3.46 -2.82 29.11
N ALA A 28 -3.31 -3.99 28.48
CA ALA A 28 -3.59 -4.13 27.05
C ALA A 28 -5.07 -3.91 26.72
N ARG A 29 -5.97 -4.37 27.59
CA ARG A 29 -7.42 -4.10 27.47
C ARG A 29 -7.72 -2.61 27.58
N GLN A 30 -7.13 -1.94 28.56
CA GLN A 30 -7.32 -0.51 28.79
C GLN A 30 -6.83 0.32 27.59
N GLU A 31 -5.62 0.06 27.10
CA GLU A 31 -5.06 0.77 25.94
C GLU A 31 -5.90 0.53 24.68
N ARG A 32 -6.40 -0.69 24.47
CA ARG A 32 -7.29 -0.99 23.34
C ARG A 32 -8.63 -0.27 23.46
N ALA A 33 -9.21 -0.18 24.65
CA ALA A 33 -10.47 0.54 24.86
C ALA A 33 -10.31 2.04 24.54
N GLU A 34 -9.21 2.66 24.96
CA GLU A 34 -8.88 4.04 24.61
C GLU A 34 -8.70 4.23 23.09
N LEU A 35 -8.03 3.29 22.42
CA LEU A 35 -7.90 3.31 20.96
C LEU A 35 -9.26 3.21 20.26
N ILE A 36 -10.11 2.27 20.66
CA ILE A 36 -11.40 2.03 20.00
C ILE A 36 -12.30 3.25 20.14
N ASN A 37 -12.43 3.81 21.34
CA ASN A 37 -13.18 5.06 21.56
C ASN A 37 -12.69 6.16 20.61
N TRP A 38 -11.38 6.35 20.53
CA TRP A 38 -10.79 7.35 19.64
C TRP A 38 -11.01 7.05 18.14
N LEU A 39 -11.09 5.78 17.73
CA LEU A 39 -11.42 5.41 16.35
C LEU A 39 -12.91 5.66 16.03
N LEU A 40 -13.82 5.31 16.95
CA LEU A 40 -15.26 5.56 16.80
C LEU A 40 -15.55 7.06 16.69
N ASP A 41 -14.92 7.90 17.53
CA ASP A 41 -15.01 9.37 17.47
C ASP A 41 -14.57 9.95 16.11
N ARG A 42 -13.80 9.18 15.33
CA ARG A 42 -13.28 9.58 14.01
C ARG A 42 -14.04 8.95 12.85
N GLY A 43 -15.19 8.34 13.13
CA GLY A 43 -16.06 7.74 12.13
C GLY A 43 -15.47 6.48 11.50
N PHE A 44 -14.71 5.70 12.26
CA PHE A 44 -14.53 4.28 11.93
C PHE A 44 -15.70 3.51 12.53
N ASP A 45 -16.30 2.61 11.76
CA ASP A 45 -17.37 1.76 12.29
C ASP A 45 -16.81 0.51 12.99
N VAL A 46 -17.68 -0.17 13.72
CA VAL A 46 -17.32 -1.35 14.54
C VAL A 46 -16.80 -2.50 13.67
N ASP A 47 -17.34 -2.68 12.47
CA ASP A 47 -16.95 -3.77 11.58
C ASP A 47 -15.57 -3.51 10.97
N GLN A 48 -15.29 -2.26 10.58
CA GLN A 48 -13.95 -1.81 10.16
C GLN A 48 -12.89 -2.07 11.25
N ILE A 49 -13.22 -1.77 12.51
CA ILE A 49 -12.31 -2.00 13.64
C ILE A 49 -12.13 -3.50 13.89
N ARG A 50 -13.19 -4.31 13.78
CA ARG A 50 -13.16 -5.76 13.99
C ARG A 50 -12.35 -6.48 12.92
N ASP A 51 -12.51 -6.10 11.66
CA ASP A 51 -11.85 -6.74 10.52
C ASP A 51 -10.39 -6.31 10.36
N ALA A 52 -9.99 -5.20 11.00
CA ALA A 52 -8.63 -4.73 10.99
C ALA A 52 -7.71 -5.63 11.83
N PHE A 53 -6.71 -6.23 11.17
CA PHE A 53 -5.67 -7.00 11.88
C PHE A 53 -4.86 -6.13 12.86
N ILE A 54 -4.65 -4.85 12.53
CA ILE A 54 -3.95 -3.87 13.38
C ILE A 54 -4.79 -2.58 13.42
N PRO A 55 -5.77 -2.46 14.34
CA PRO A 55 -6.70 -1.33 14.37
C PRO A 55 -6.01 0.05 14.50
N MET A 56 -4.86 0.12 15.18
CA MET A 56 -4.08 1.36 15.31
C MET A 56 -3.56 1.93 13.97
N LEU A 57 -3.55 1.15 12.89
CA LEU A 57 -3.13 1.61 11.56
C LEU A 57 -4.28 2.12 10.68
N LEU A 58 -5.54 1.90 11.07
CA LEU A 58 -6.72 2.36 10.32
C LEU A 58 -6.66 3.86 9.94
N PRO A 59 -6.30 4.80 10.84
CA PRO A 59 -6.20 6.21 10.49
C PRO A 59 -5.10 6.51 9.47
N ALA A 60 -3.96 5.80 9.57
CA ALA A 60 -2.85 5.96 8.64
C ALA A 60 -3.21 5.40 7.25
N ASN A 61 -3.90 4.26 7.20
CA ASN A 61 -4.41 3.67 5.96
C ASN A 61 -5.41 4.61 5.27
N ARG A 62 -6.35 5.19 6.02
CA ARG A 62 -7.28 6.22 5.52
C ARG A 62 -6.54 7.44 4.97
N ALA A 63 -5.45 7.85 5.61
CA ALA A 63 -4.64 8.97 5.13
C ALA A 63 -3.94 8.70 3.80
N ILE A 64 -3.62 7.44 3.46
CA ILE A 64 -3.00 7.04 2.18
C ILE A 64 -4.01 6.55 1.14
N GLY A 65 -5.31 6.69 1.40
CA GLY A 65 -6.39 6.47 0.43
C GLY A 65 -7.37 5.35 0.77
N ASP A 66 -7.05 4.45 1.72
CA ASP A 66 -7.96 3.36 2.10
C ASP A 66 -8.97 3.82 3.15
N ASP A 67 -10.07 4.40 2.70
CA ASP A 67 -11.14 4.92 3.55
C ASP A 67 -12.04 3.83 4.16
N GLY A 68 -11.74 2.56 3.88
CA GLY A 68 -12.51 1.40 4.31
C GLY A 68 -13.77 1.15 3.47
N THR A 69 -13.96 1.88 2.36
CA THR A 69 -15.02 1.58 1.41
C THR A 69 -14.62 0.39 0.54
N THR A 70 -15.51 -0.58 0.44
CA THR A 70 -15.34 -1.70 -0.48
C THR A 70 -16.22 -1.55 -1.71
N VAL A 71 -15.77 -2.11 -2.82
CA VAL A 71 -16.45 -2.05 -4.12
C VAL A 71 -16.28 -3.35 -4.88
N SER A 72 -17.27 -3.63 -5.73
CA SER A 72 -17.23 -4.73 -6.67
C SER A 72 -16.49 -4.34 -7.95
N ALA A 73 -16.05 -5.34 -8.72
CA ALA A 73 -15.41 -5.07 -10.01
C ALA A 73 -16.43 -4.50 -11.02
N ARG A 74 -17.70 -4.88 -10.90
CA ARG A 74 -18.78 -4.35 -11.75
C ARG A 74 -19.03 -2.86 -11.50
N GLU A 75 -19.13 -2.45 -10.24
CA GLU A 75 -19.34 -1.05 -9.87
C GLU A 75 -18.23 -0.14 -10.43
N ILE A 76 -16.97 -0.55 -10.33
CA ILE A 76 -15.85 0.22 -10.91
C ILE A 76 -15.92 0.24 -12.43
N SER A 77 -16.26 -0.88 -13.07
CA SER A 77 -16.41 -0.92 -14.52
C SER A 77 -17.47 0.08 -15.01
N GLU A 78 -18.61 0.14 -14.31
CA GLU A 78 -19.72 1.06 -14.61
C GLU A 78 -19.36 2.52 -14.34
N SER A 79 -18.69 2.81 -13.21
CA SER A 79 -18.35 4.19 -12.84
C SER A 79 -17.19 4.79 -13.64
N SER A 80 -16.22 3.96 -14.05
CA SER A 80 -15.01 4.40 -14.75
C SER A 80 -15.11 4.29 -16.28
N GLY A 81 -16.05 3.49 -16.80
CA GLY A 81 -16.15 3.17 -18.22
C GLY A 81 -15.13 2.14 -18.72
N VAL A 82 -14.24 1.63 -17.86
CA VAL A 82 -13.29 0.57 -18.19
C VAL A 82 -14.03 -0.76 -18.30
N SER A 83 -13.78 -1.54 -19.35
CA SER A 83 -14.43 -2.84 -19.50
C SER A 83 -14.07 -3.79 -18.34
N LEU A 84 -15.06 -4.55 -17.86
CA LEU A 84 -14.88 -5.49 -16.76
C LEU A 84 -13.74 -6.49 -17.01
N GLU A 85 -13.59 -6.95 -18.25
CA GLU A 85 -12.52 -7.87 -18.64
C GLU A 85 -11.13 -7.24 -18.49
N LEU A 86 -10.96 -5.99 -18.98
CA LEU A 86 -9.70 -5.27 -18.86
C LEU A 86 -9.39 -4.98 -17.38
N LEU A 87 -10.38 -4.52 -16.62
CA LEU A 87 -10.23 -4.24 -15.19
C LEU A 87 -9.75 -5.48 -14.42
N GLN A 88 -10.42 -6.62 -14.60
CA GLN A 88 -10.04 -7.88 -13.94
C GLN A 88 -8.67 -8.40 -14.41
N ARG A 89 -8.26 -8.11 -15.64
CA ARG A 89 -6.91 -8.42 -16.14
C ARG A 89 -5.86 -7.57 -15.43
N LEU A 90 -6.11 -6.27 -15.28
CA LEU A 90 -5.19 -5.35 -14.61
C LEU A 90 -5.13 -5.59 -13.11
N HIS A 91 -6.25 -5.90 -12.44
CA HIS A 91 -6.25 -6.32 -11.03
C HIS A 91 -5.35 -7.53 -10.79
N ARG A 92 -5.44 -8.55 -11.66
CA ARG A 92 -4.54 -9.71 -11.60
C ARG A 92 -3.08 -9.34 -11.87
N ALA A 93 -2.83 -8.42 -12.79
CA ALA A 93 -1.49 -7.93 -13.06
C ALA A 93 -0.89 -7.18 -11.86
N ALA A 94 -1.72 -6.42 -11.14
CA ALA A 94 -1.36 -5.71 -9.92
C ALA A 94 -1.22 -6.63 -8.68
N GLY A 95 -1.53 -7.92 -8.82
CA GLY A 95 -1.41 -8.88 -7.72
C GLY A 95 -2.59 -8.88 -6.74
N LEU A 96 -3.70 -8.21 -7.06
CA LEU A 96 -4.89 -8.22 -6.21
C LEU A 96 -5.50 -9.61 -6.14
N VAL A 97 -6.10 -9.94 -4.99
CA VAL A 97 -6.79 -11.22 -4.76
C VAL A 97 -7.86 -11.43 -5.82
N ARG A 98 -7.93 -12.66 -6.34
CA ARG A 98 -8.93 -13.05 -7.33
C ARG A 98 -10.29 -13.24 -6.64
N VAL A 99 -11.20 -12.33 -6.92
CA VAL A 99 -12.63 -12.47 -6.61
C VAL A 99 -13.34 -13.01 -7.85
N TYR A 100 -14.03 -14.14 -7.71
CA TYR A 100 -14.70 -14.82 -8.82
C TYR A 100 -16.03 -14.15 -9.20
N ASP A 101 -16.78 -13.71 -8.19
CA ASP A 101 -18.02 -12.99 -8.38
C ASP A 101 -17.73 -11.50 -8.63
N PRO A 102 -17.99 -10.97 -9.84
CA PRO A 102 -17.73 -9.56 -10.15
C PRO A 102 -18.61 -8.58 -9.37
N ASP A 103 -19.70 -9.06 -8.76
CA ASP A 103 -20.66 -8.29 -7.98
C ASP A 103 -20.34 -8.28 -6.47
N SER A 104 -19.31 -9.03 -6.05
CA SER A 104 -18.91 -9.13 -4.65
C SER A 104 -18.02 -7.94 -4.21
N PRO A 105 -18.44 -7.15 -3.20
CA PRO A 105 -17.73 -5.94 -2.77
C PRO A 105 -16.63 -6.26 -1.75
N LEU A 106 -15.64 -7.04 -2.16
CA LEU A 106 -14.56 -7.52 -1.27
C LEU A 106 -13.23 -6.77 -1.43
N ARG A 107 -13.17 -5.73 -2.29
CA ARG A 107 -11.93 -4.97 -2.53
C ARG A 107 -12.06 -3.57 -1.97
N SER A 108 -10.99 -3.09 -1.32
CA SER A 108 -10.83 -1.66 -1.04
C SER A 108 -10.98 -0.88 -2.35
N ARG A 109 -11.76 0.20 -2.32
CA ARG A 109 -11.93 1.09 -3.48
C ARG A 109 -10.60 1.64 -3.96
N ALA A 110 -9.72 2.05 -3.04
CA ALA A 110 -8.40 2.58 -3.38
C ALA A 110 -7.56 1.59 -4.19
N ASP A 111 -7.47 0.35 -3.72
CA ASP A 111 -6.72 -0.71 -4.41
C ASP A 111 -7.35 -1.07 -5.76
N ALA A 112 -8.68 -1.16 -5.78
CA ALA A 112 -9.39 -1.57 -6.98
C ALA A 112 -9.38 -0.48 -8.07
N GLU A 113 -9.32 0.80 -7.71
CA GLU A 113 -9.20 1.92 -8.64
C GLU A 113 -7.74 2.23 -9.04
N ALA A 114 -6.74 1.70 -8.33
CA ALA A 114 -5.31 1.95 -8.60
C ALA A 114 -4.88 1.60 -10.04
N VAL A 115 -5.61 0.71 -10.72
CA VAL A 115 -5.31 0.29 -12.10
C VAL A 115 -5.95 1.16 -13.18
N LEU A 116 -6.80 2.12 -12.82
CA LEU A 116 -7.56 2.91 -13.80
C LEU A 116 -6.66 3.76 -14.72
N ASN A 117 -5.56 4.30 -14.19
CA ASN A 117 -4.60 5.03 -15.01
C ASN A 117 -3.89 4.10 -16.02
N ALA A 118 -3.67 2.83 -15.67
CA ALA A 118 -3.16 1.85 -16.62
C ALA A 118 -4.19 1.51 -17.71
N ALA A 119 -5.48 1.43 -17.37
CA ALA A 119 -6.54 1.24 -18.36
C ALA A 119 -6.59 2.38 -19.40
N ARG A 120 -6.40 3.64 -18.96
CA ARG A 120 -6.32 4.79 -19.88
C ARG A 120 -5.18 4.70 -20.89
N LEU A 121 -4.09 3.99 -20.58
CA LEU A 121 -3.01 3.75 -21.55
C LEU A 121 -3.48 2.84 -22.69
N VAL A 122 -4.39 1.91 -22.43
CA VAL A 122 -5.00 1.08 -23.48
C VAL A 122 -5.86 1.92 -24.42
N ASP A 123 -6.59 2.90 -23.88
CA ASP A 123 -7.40 3.84 -24.69
C ASP A 123 -6.52 4.70 -25.63
N LEU A 124 -5.24 4.90 -25.28
CA LEU A 124 -4.25 5.56 -26.13
C LEU A 124 -3.65 4.63 -27.20
N GLY A 125 -4.13 3.39 -27.31
CA GLY A 125 -3.71 2.41 -28.32
C GLY A 125 -2.58 1.48 -27.89
N LEU A 126 -2.18 1.46 -26.60
CA LEU A 126 -1.21 0.49 -26.12
C LEU A 126 -1.85 -0.89 -25.98
N ASP A 127 -1.11 -1.94 -26.36
CA ASP A 127 -1.55 -3.32 -26.23
C ASP A 127 -1.87 -3.67 -24.75
N PRO A 128 -3.08 -4.18 -24.45
CA PRO A 128 -3.47 -4.55 -23.08
C PRO A 128 -2.52 -5.53 -22.39
N ALA A 129 -1.90 -6.45 -23.15
CA ALA A 129 -0.96 -7.41 -22.57
C ALA A 129 0.35 -6.72 -22.14
N ARG A 130 0.87 -5.78 -22.94
CA ARG A 130 2.02 -4.93 -22.57
C ARG A 130 1.72 -4.03 -21.37
N VAL A 131 0.55 -3.39 -21.34
CA VAL A 131 0.14 -2.57 -20.19
C VAL A 131 0.07 -3.42 -18.91
N GLY A 132 -0.52 -4.63 -19.00
CA GLY A 132 -0.53 -5.57 -17.88
C GLY A 132 0.87 -5.98 -17.41
N LEU A 133 1.83 -6.15 -18.33
CA LEU A 133 3.22 -6.42 -17.97
C LEU A 133 3.84 -5.24 -17.20
N VAL A 134 3.63 -4.01 -17.67
CA VAL A 134 4.13 -2.79 -17.00
C VAL A 134 3.56 -2.68 -15.58
N VAL A 135 2.25 -2.91 -15.39
CA VAL A 135 1.62 -2.91 -14.06
C VAL A 135 2.31 -3.93 -13.13
N ARG A 136 2.55 -5.15 -13.61
CA ARG A 136 3.22 -6.19 -12.83
C ARG A 136 4.63 -5.78 -12.42
N LEU A 137 5.42 -5.28 -13.35
CA LEU A 137 6.80 -4.84 -13.10
C LEU A 137 6.84 -3.65 -12.13
N LEU A 138 5.89 -2.72 -12.23
CA LEU A 138 5.77 -1.61 -11.29
C LEU A 138 5.48 -2.11 -9.87
N VAL A 139 4.50 -3.00 -9.70
CA VAL A 139 4.19 -3.58 -8.37
C VAL A 139 5.38 -4.34 -7.79
N GLU A 140 6.06 -5.15 -8.61
CA GLU A 140 7.25 -5.89 -8.19
C GLU A 140 8.40 -4.93 -7.79
N GLY A 141 8.67 -3.91 -8.60
CA GLY A 141 9.69 -2.90 -8.33
C GLY A 141 9.39 -2.00 -7.12
N LEU A 142 8.11 -1.71 -6.86
CA LEU A 142 7.67 -0.87 -5.74
C LEU A 142 7.55 -1.63 -4.41
N THR A 143 7.53 -2.96 -4.43
CA THR A 143 7.44 -3.79 -3.21
C THR A 143 8.61 -3.52 -2.26
N GLY A 144 9.84 -3.44 -2.78
CA GLY A 144 11.04 -3.14 -1.98
C GLY A 144 10.98 -1.76 -1.29
N PRO A 145 10.80 -0.66 -2.06
CA PRO A 145 10.58 0.68 -1.53
C PRO A 145 9.44 0.76 -0.50
N ALA A 146 8.29 0.13 -0.75
CA ALA A 146 7.16 0.12 0.18
C ALA A 146 7.54 -0.53 1.54
N VAL A 147 8.25 -1.66 1.51
CA VAL A 147 8.74 -2.31 2.73
C VAL A 147 9.75 -1.42 3.48
N ALA A 148 10.62 -0.70 2.76
CA ALA A 148 11.57 0.22 3.36
C ALA A 148 10.88 1.43 4.02
N LEU A 149 9.91 2.04 3.32
CA LEU A 149 9.10 3.13 3.86
C LEU A 149 8.33 2.71 5.11
N ARG A 150 7.69 1.53 5.09
CA ARG A 150 7.02 0.97 6.28
C ARG A 150 7.96 0.85 7.47
N ARG A 151 9.19 0.33 7.25
CA ARG A 151 10.19 0.21 8.32
C ARG A 151 10.63 1.57 8.85
N ALA A 152 10.88 2.54 7.96
CA ALA A 152 11.22 3.90 8.35
C ALA A 152 10.10 4.55 9.17
N ALA A 153 8.84 4.38 8.74
CA ALA A 153 7.67 4.89 9.46
C ALA A 153 7.52 4.26 10.86
N LEU A 154 7.70 2.94 10.96
CA LEU A 154 7.70 2.24 12.26
C LEU A 154 8.81 2.79 13.16
N GLN A 155 10.04 2.92 12.67
CA GLN A 155 11.17 3.43 13.44
C GLN A 155 10.98 4.89 13.89
N ALA A 156 10.37 5.73 13.06
CA ALA A 156 10.09 7.12 13.38
C ALA A 156 8.97 7.29 14.42
N SER A 157 8.03 6.34 14.49
CA SER A 157 6.84 6.45 15.35
C SER A 157 6.99 5.71 16.69
N LEU A 158 7.84 4.69 16.76
CA LEU A 158 8.00 3.88 17.96
C LEU A 158 8.78 4.63 19.05
N SER A 159 8.17 4.72 20.23
CA SER A 159 8.79 5.28 21.44
C SER A 159 8.68 4.27 22.59
N PRO A 160 9.69 4.14 23.47
CA PRO A 160 9.60 3.25 24.64
C PRO A 160 8.38 3.58 25.51
N GLY A 161 7.54 2.57 25.76
CA GLY A 161 6.36 2.71 26.62
C GLY A 161 5.16 3.42 25.98
N ALA A 162 5.21 3.74 24.69
CA ALA A 162 4.06 4.31 23.98
C ALA A 162 2.86 3.35 24.00
N THR A 163 1.70 3.90 24.32
CA THR A 163 0.41 3.23 24.27
C THR A 163 -0.04 2.99 22.82
N GLU A 164 -0.98 2.07 22.62
CA GLU A 164 -1.56 1.79 21.30
C GLU A 164 -2.16 3.06 20.64
N LEU A 165 -2.83 3.90 21.43
CA LEU A 165 -3.43 5.17 20.98
C LEU A 165 -2.37 6.21 20.59
N GLU A 166 -1.27 6.32 21.33
CA GLU A 166 -0.16 7.22 20.99
C GLU A 166 0.49 6.82 19.67
N LEU A 167 0.69 5.52 19.45
CA LEU A 167 1.20 5.02 18.18
C LEU A 167 0.23 5.29 17.03
N ALA A 168 -1.07 5.07 17.22
CA ALA A 168 -2.08 5.37 16.20
C ALA A 168 -2.04 6.83 15.76
N LYS A 169 -1.96 7.77 16.72
CA LYS A 169 -1.83 9.21 16.45
C LYS A 169 -0.52 9.54 15.73
N ALA A 170 0.59 8.91 16.12
CA ALA A 170 1.89 9.11 15.48
C ALA A 170 1.90 8.63 14.02
N PHE A 171 1.38 7.43 13.76
CA PHE A 171 1.27 6.90 12.39
C PHE A 171 0.35 7.74 11.53
N GLU A 172 -0.79 8.17 12.07
CA GLU A 172 -1.70 9.04 11.33
C GLU A 172 -1.03 10.36 10.95
N HIS A 173 -0.38 11.00 11.92
CA HIS A 173 0.32 12.26 11.69
C HIS A 173 1.38 12.09 10.60
N LEU A 174 2.22 11.06 10.72
CA LEU A 174 3.27 10.78 9.74
C LEU A 174 2.69 10.51 8.34
N ALA A 175 1.65 9.69 8.23
CA ALA A 175 1.00 9.38 6.96
C ALA A 175 0.44 10.65 6.29
N ARG A 176 -0.25 11.52 7.04
CA ARG A 176 -0.78 12.79 6.52
C ARG A 176 0.31 13.76 6.05
N GLN A 177 1.49 13.73 6.67
CA GLN A 177 2.63 14.56 6.24
C GLN A 177 3.34 13.96 5.02
N ALA A 178 3.40 12.63 4.94
CA ALA A 178 4.12 11.93 3.89
C ALA A 178 3.33 11.78 2.58
N GLU A 179 2.02 11.53 2.65
CA GLU A 179 1.15 11.30 1.48
C GLU A 179 1.35 12.33 0.34
N PRO A 180 1.30 13.65 0.58
CA PRO A 180 1.43 14.63 -0.50
C PRO A 180 2.84 14.68 -1.11
N LEU A 181 3.84 14.07 -0.46
CA LEU A 181 5.23 14.03 -0.92
C LEU A 181 5.54 12.78 -1.73
N LEU A 182 4.88 11.66 -1.43
CA LEU A 182 5.17 10.35 -2.04
C LEU A 182 4.83 10.34 -3.54
N GLY A 183 3.67 10.88 -3.93
CA GLY A 183 3.25 10.96 -5.33
C GLY A 183 4.25 11.72 -6.21
N PRO A 184 4.57 12.99 -5.91
CA PRO A 184 5.56 13.77 -6.66
C PRO A 184 6.95 13.12 -6.69
N MET A 185 7.42 12.58 -5.56
CA MET A 185 8.72 11.90 -5.50
C MET A 185 8.80 10.72 -6.47
N VAL A 186 7.75 9.89 -6.54
CA VAL A 186 7.71 8.74 -7.45
C VAL A 186 7.59 9.20 -8.91
N ASP A 187 6.78 10.22 -9.22
CA ASP A 187 6.67 10.78 -10.58
C ASP A 187 8.01 11.34 -11.07
N ASP A 188 8.72 12.09 -10.23
CA ASP A 188 10.03 12.67 -10.56
C ASP A 188 11.07 11.59 -10.85
N LEU A 189 11.14 10.55 -10.03
CA LEU A 189 12.04 9.41 -10.22
C LEU A 189 11.68 8.60 -11.47
N LEU A 190 10.38 8.37 -11.73
CA LEU A 190 9.92 7.71 -12.94
C LEU A 190 10.34 8.48 -14.18
N ARG A 191 10.13 9.80 -14.21
CA ARG A 191 10.56 10.66 -15.34
C ARG A 191 12.07 10.65 -15.52
N LEU A 192 12.84 10.60 -14.44
CA LEU A 192 14.29 10.49 -14.49
C LEU A 192 14.73 9.18 -15.17
N VAL A 193 14.16 8.05 -14.76
CA VAL A 193 14.46 6.74 -15.36
C VAL A 193 14.01 6.69 -16.82
N LEU A 194 12.84 7.25 -17.15
CA LEU A 194 12.35 7.31 -18.53
C LEU A 194 13.27 8.11 -19.45
N ARG A 195 13.75 9.29 -19.02
CA ARG A 195 14.72 10.08 -19.81
C ARG A 195 15.99 9.28 -20.11
N HIS A 196 16.52 8.58 -19.11
CA HIS A 196 17.72 7.76 -19.29
C HIS A 196 17.47 6.53 -20.18
N SER A 197 16.27 5.94 -20.12
CA SER A 197 15.86 4.86 -21.03
C SER A 197 15.87 5.32 -22.48
N PHE A 198 15.42 6.53 -22.79
CA PHE A 198 15.45 7.06 -24.16
C PHE A 198 16.86 7.43 -24.63
N GLU A 199 17.76 7.87 -23.74
CA GLU A 199 19.18 8.10 -24.09
C GLU A 199 19.87 6.83 -24.57
N THR A 200 19.43 5.67 -24.06
CA THR A 200 19.95 4.35 -24.42
C THR A 200 19.18 3.69 -25.58
N GLU A 201 18.05 4.27 -26.00
CA GLU A 201 17.24 3.83 -27.14
C GLU A 201 17.57 4.60 -28.42
N ALA A 202 18.68 4.24 -29.06
CA ALA A 202 18.95 4.70 -30.42
C ALA A 202 18.04 3.94 -31.42
N ILE A 203 16.95 4.58 -31.88
CA ILE A 203 16.13 4.04 -32.96
C ILE A 203 16.80 4.35 -34.31
N ASN A 204 17.27 3.32 -35.02
CA ASN A 204 17.94 3.51 -36.30
C ASN A 204 16.94 3.74 -37.45
N VAL A 205 17.43 4.19 -38.61
CA VAL A 205 16.59 4.51 -39.79
C VAL A 205 15.81 3.28 -40.28
N ALA A 206 16.39 2.08 -40.19
CA ALA A 206 15.76 0.85 -40.63
C ALA A 206 14.58 0.44 -39.72
N GLU A 207 14.74 0.60 -38.40
CA GLU A 207 13.67 0.35 -37.42
C GLU A 207 12.49 1.31 -37.58
N ARG A 208 12.77 2.59 -37.91
CA ARG A 208 11.71 3.57 -38.22
C ARG A 208 10.94 3.22 -39.49
N ALA A 209 11.64 2.74 -40.52
CA ALA A 209 11.00 2.32 -41.77
C ALA A 209 10.20 1.01 -41.61
N ALA A 210 10.67 0.09 -40.78
CA ALA A 210 10.02 -1.18 -40.51
C ALA A 210 8.85 -1.08 -39.51
N GLY A 211 8.84 -0.07 -38.63
CA GLY A 211 7.82 0.10 -37.60
C GLY A 211 7.92 -0.92 -36.46
N THR A 212 9.05 -1.62 -36.34
CA THR A 212 9.29 -2.68 -35.35
C THR A 212 10.67 -2.54 -34.73
N LEU A 213 10.77 -2.73 -33.41
CA LEU A 213 12.06 -2.82 -32.71
C LEU A 213 12.73 -4.17 -32.97
N PRO A 214 14.06 -4.27 -33.06
CA PRO A 214 14.75 -5.54 -33.28
C PRO A 214 14.66 -6.43 -32.05
N GLY A 215 14.58 -7.76 -32.26
CA GLY A 215 14.62 -8.74 -31.17
C GLY A 215 16.00 -8.94 -30.52
N ALA A 216 17.08 -8.42 -31.14
CA ALA A 216 18.46 -8.53 -30.65
C ALA A 216 19.24 -7.24 -30.94
N ARG A 217 20.10 -6.84 -30.00
CA ARG A 217 21.07 -5.74 -30.14
C ARG A 217 22.46 -6.27 -29.80
N ASP A 218 23.49 -5.75 -30.48
CA ASP A 218 24.87 -5.99 -30.11
C ASP A 218 25.19 -5.21 -28.83
N VAL A 219 25.22 -5.91 -27.70
CA VAL A 219 25.55 -5.36 -26.39
C VAL A 219 26.67 -6.16 -25.74
N ALA A 220 27.65 -5.47 -25.15
CA ALA A 220 28.65 -6.08 -24.30
C ALA A 220 28.13 -6.09 -22.86
N VAL A 221 27.83 -7.28 -22.33
CA VAL A 221 27.39 -7.48 -20.94
C VAL A 221 28.56 -8.04 -20.13
N ALA A 222 28.87 -7.43 -19.00
CA ALA A 222 29.84 -7.93 -18.04
C ALA A 222 29.18 -8.16 -16.68
N PHE A 223 29.52 -9.28 -16.04
CA PHE A 223 29.12 -9.59 -14.68
C PHE A 223 30.36 -9.48 -13.77
N ALA A 224 30.23 -8.72 -12.68
CA ALA A 224 31.22 -8.69 -11.61
C ALA A 224 30.59 -9.30 -10.36
N ASP A 225 31.13 -10.43 -9.91
CA ASP A 225 30.71 -11.11 -8.70
C ASP A 225 31.75 -10.92 -7.58
N LEU A 226 31.27 -10.77 -6.35
CA LEU A 226 32.12 -10.70 -5.17
C LEU A 226 32.46 -12.12 -4.71
N VAL A 227 33.71 -12.53 -4.94
CA VAL A 227 34.21 -13.84 -4.54
C VAL A 227 34.17 -13.97 -3.00
N GLY A 228 33.42 -14.95 -2.47
CA GLY A 228 33.43 -15.29 -1.04
C GLY A 228 32.14 -15.05 -0.25
N PHE A 229 31.03 -14.63 -0.88
CA PHE A 229 29.74 -14.41 -0.20
C PHE A 229 29.22 -15.64 0.57
N THR A 230 29.49 -16.85 0.05
CA THR A 230 29.18 -18.13 0.71
C THR A 230 30.01 -18.43 1.97
N ARG A 231 31.23 -17.88 2.10
CA ARG A 231 32.03 -17.98 3.34
C ARG A 231 31.65 -16.91 4.36
N LEU A 232 31.23 -15.73 3.91
CA LEU A 232 30.70 -14.67 4.80
C LEU A 232 29.38 -15.09 5.45
N GLY A 233 28.49 -15.78 4.73
CA GLY A 233 27.21 -16.28 5.25
C GLY A 233 27.31 -17.45 6.26
N SER A 234 28.46 -18.14 6.32
CA SER A 234 28.71 -19.22 7.29
C SER A 234 29.46 -18.75 8.55
N SER A 235 30.22 -17.66 8.48
CA SER A 235 30.90 -17.07 9.65
C SER A 235 29.96 -16.23 10.54
N CYS A 236 28.87 -15.70 9.99
CA CYS A 236 27.86 -14.95 10.75
C CYS A 236 26.91 -15.85 11.58
N ARG A 237 27.07 -17.18 11.52
CA ARG A 237 26.21 -18.17 12.20
C ARG A 237 26.90 -18.86 13.38
N ARG A 238 27.95 -18.27 13.93
CA ARG A 238 28.66 -18.78 15.12
C ARG A 238 29.00 -17.65 16.09
N THR A 239 27.98 -17.19 16.82
CA THR A 239 28.12 -16.57 18.15
C THR A 239 27.06 -17.20 19.04
N THR A 240 27.31 -18.46 19.39
CA THR A 240 26.72 -19.10 20.56
C THR A 240 27.58 -18.74 21.76
N TRP A 241 26.95 -18.06 22.71
CA TRP A 241 27.16 -18.08 24.15
C TRP A 241 28.28 -18.99 24.68
N ASP A 242 29.24 -18.38 25.36
CA ASP A 242 29.76 -18.81 26.65
C ASP A 242 29.68 -17.61 27.61
#